data_AF-A0A1G0HSC5-F1
#
_entry.id   AF-A0A1G0HSC5-F1
#
_cell.length_a   1.000
_cell.length_b   1.000
_cell.length_c   1.000
_cell.angle_alpha   90.00
_cell.angle_beta   90.00
_cell.angle_gamma   90.00
#
_symmetry.space_group_name_H-M   'P 1'
#
loop_
_entity.id
_entity.type
_entity.pdbx_description
1 polymer ?
#
loop_
_entity_poly.entity_id
_entity_poly.type
_entity_poly.pdbx_seq_one_letter_code
_entity_poly.pdbx_strand_id
1 'polypeptide(L)'
;MYLQANICNPDDELILDCYKKLDKTIKNETYLSNTKDEKQKFDFLIVPTAMGGSTSIIERLNIRPDLLIAGKNDVDKAIQERNFKALLRKYRNRTRHRRTDIKMGIVQHSYIAGLTDDESVAKELSTIINNEFFIQSVRDPLSLIRSAYNNELVGSGTSKFSLLFSCCNPNSIFNVSRLNITNLKSFIQEVPIISTTNKKSFDVGNDLKLKMLNKSINLAKHYKVGSTYNKYFSKWKTIDIFTEYNKNPGSDIHKIIKLLGADENYYFSIYDKYNWNLPTRLMYTNFIEIHYKKYILRLTLGLAGFNILGSTFPMLELDYCQSEKLSTLLGLKDPIFSLNIDYERWNNLPPDLRQRLIESNFFERFMREILIPHWYANYLHWSDCIRPFFIEKFSKQQLENIRSTISDDLTNFLNVHPEYETTWPSVKMLI
;
A
#
# COMPACT_ATOMS: atom_id res chain seq x y z
N MET A 1 -26.29 6.53 0.85
CA MET A 1 -26.06 5.64 -0.31
C MET A 1 -25.02 4.62 0.12
N TYR A 2 -25.48 3.41 0.41
CA TYR A 2 -24.77 2.41 1.21
C TYR A 2 -23.66 1.75 0.38
N LEU A 3 -22.41 2.15 0.62
CA LEU A 3 -21.27 1.25 0.43
C LEU A 3 -21.31 0.31 1.62
N GLN A 4 -22.01 -0.81 1.44
CA GLN A 4 -22.04 -1.88 2.42
C GLN A 4 -20.60 -2.37 2.54
N ALA A 5 -19.94 -2.01 3.65
CA ALA A 5 -18.90 -2.86 4.19
C ALA A 5 -19.52 -4.25 4.26
N ASN A 6 -18.91 -5.22 3.57
CA ASN A 6 -19.42 -6.58 3.51
C ASN A 6 -19.29 -7.21 4.91
N ILE A 7 -20.23 -6.88 5.79
CA ILE A 7 -20.54 -7.60 7.00
C ILE A 7 -20.83 -9.02 6.52
N CYS A 8 -20.04 -10.00 6.96
CA CYS A 8 -20.39 -11.40 6.76
C CYS A 8 -21.71 -11.65 7.51
N ASN A 9 -22.82 -11.57 6.79
CA ASN A 9 -24.01 -12.31 7.20
C ASN A 9 -23.72 -13.79 6.85
N PRO A 10 -23.65 -14.70 7.82
CA PRO A 10 -23.37 -16.12 7.56
C PRO A 10 -24.39 -16.78 6.62
N ASP A 11 -25.54 -16.14 6.40
CA ASP A 11 -26.61 -16.61 5.51
C ASP A 11 -26.51 -16.10 4.05
N ASP A 12 -25.56 -15.22 3.71
CA ASP A 12 -25.41 -14.71 2.34
C ASP A 12 -24.67 -15.71 1.43
N GLU A 13 -25.41 -16.71 0.93
CA GLU A 13 -24.96 -17.69 -0.08
C GLU A 13 -24.37 -17.02 -1.34
N LEU A 14 -24.78 -15.77 -1.63
CA LEU A 14 -24.30 -14.95 -2.76
C LEU A 14 -22.80 -14.65 -2.71
N ILE A 15 -22.23 -14.45 -1.51
CA ILE A 15 -20.80 -14.13 -1.34
C ILE A 15 -19.96 -15.40 -1.52
N LEU A 16 -20.42 -16.51 -0.93
CA LEU A 16 -19.82 -17.82 -1.13
C LEU A 16 -19.86 -18.23 -2.61
N ASP A 17 -20.90 -17.89 -3.35
CA ASP A 17 -21.01 -18.22 -4.78
C ASP A 17 -20.12 -17.33 -5.66
N CYS A 18 -19.91 -16.05 -5.32
CA CYS A 18 -18.98 -15.16 -6.01
C CYS A 18 -17.52 -15.62 -5.86
N TYR A 19 -17.11 -16.03 -4.66
CA TYR A 19 -15.76 -16.54 -4.40
C TYR A 19 -15.58 -18.00 -4.88
N LYS A 20 -16.58 -18.88 -4.75
CA LYS A 20 -16.55 -20.25 -5.32
C LYS A 20 -16.51 -20.23 -6.85
N LYS A 21 -17.13 -19.25 -7.53
CA LYS A 21 -16.98 -19.05 -8.98
C LYS A 21 -15.56 -18.61 -9.34
N LEU A 22 -14.93 -17.73 -8.56
CA LEU A 22 -13.53 -17.35 -8.73
C LEU A 22 -12.59 -18.56 -8.60
N ASP A 23 -12.83 -19.44 -7.63
CA ASP A 23 -11.97 -20.58 -7.31
C ASP A 23 -12.21 -21.80 -8.25
N LYS A 24 -13.46 -22.01 -8.71
CA LYS A 24 -13.78 -23.01 -9.75
C LYS A 24 -13.26 -22.63 -11.13
N THR A 25 -13.20 -21.33 -11.46
CA THR A 25 -12.65 -20.87 -12.74
C THR A 25 -11.14 -21.16 -12.84
N ILE A 26 -10.43 -21.07 -11.71
CA ILE A 26 -8.98 -21.39 -11.62
C ILE A 26 -8.70 -22.89 -11.81
N LYS A 27 -9.65 -23.77 -11.48
CA LYS A 27 -9.47 -25.24 -11.59
C LYS A 27 -9.85 -25.83 -12.96
N ASN A 28 -10.57 -25.09 -13.81
CA ASN A 28 -11.02 -25.56 -15.13
C ASN A 28 -10.21 -24.97 -16.30
N GLU A 29 -9.04 -24.37 -16.05
CA GLU A 29 -8.24 -23.61 -17.03
C GLU A 29 -7.60 -24.43 -18.17
N THR A 30 -7.91 -25.72 -18.34
CA THR A 30 -7.28 -26.58 -19.35
C THR A 30 -7.95 -26.57 -20.73
N TYR A 31 -9.12 -25.97 -20.90
CA TYR A 31 -9.80 -25.97 -22.19
C TYR A 31 -10.45 -24.62 -22.47
N LEU A 32 -9.87 -23.88 -23.44
CA LEU A 32 -10.53 -23.01 -24.43
C LEU A 32 -9.53 -21.98 -24.97
N SER A 33 -8.62 -22.44 -25.84
CA SER A 33 -7.90 -21.58 -26.76
C SER A 33 -8.74 -21.34 -28.00
N ASN A 34 -9.38 -20.18 -28.11
CA ASN A 34 -9.87 -19.68 -29.40
C ASN A 34 -9.09 -18.41 -29.80
N THR A 35 -8.66 -18.44 -31.05
CA THR A 35 -7.58 -17.71 -31.72
C THR A 35 -7.89 -16.26 -32.13
N LYS A 36 -8.96 -15.64 -31.61
CA LYS A 36 -9.31 -14.24 -31.95
C LYS A 36 -8.84 -13.17 -30.95
N ASP A 37 -8.31 -13.58 -29.80
CA ASP A 37 -8.04 -12.70 -28.64
C ASP A 37 -6.56 -12.37 -28.39
N GLU A 38 -5.65 -12.68 -29.32
CA GLU A 38 -4.21 -12.49 -29.09
C GLU A 38 -3.80 -11.02 -28.92
N LYS A 39 -4.63 -10.05 -29.34
CA LYS A 39 -4.25 -8.63 -29.47
C LYS A 39 -4.50 -7.72 -28.26
N GLN A 40 -5.31 -8.09 -27.26
CA GLN A 40 -5.71 -7.15 -26.19
C GLN A 40 -4.58 -6.85 -25.19
N LYS A 41 -3.78 -5.81 -25.37
CA LYS A 41 -2.74 -5.43 -24.40
C LYS A 41 -3.36 -4.79 -23.15
N PHE A 42 -2.55 -4.56 -22.10
CA PHE A 42 -2.94 -3.60 -21.07
C PHE A 42 -3.09 -2.22 -21.69
N ASP A 43 -4.09 -1.48 -21.24
CA ASP A 43 -4.47 -0.18 -21.80
C ASP A 43 -3.52 0.94 -21.36
N PHE A 44 -2.92 0.83 -20.17
CA PHE A 44 -2.03 1.86 -19.64
C PHE A 44 -0.97 1.32 -18.67
N LEU A 45 0.11 2.10 -18.56
CA LEU A 45 1.19 1.92 -17.59
C LEU A 45 1.34 3.18 -16.74
N ILE A 46 1.40 3.01 -15.42
CA ILE A 46 1.83 4.05 -14.48
C ILE A 46 3.13 3.59 -13.81
N VAL A 47 4.17 4.41 -13.92
CA VAL A 47 5.50 4.16 -13.35
C VAL A 47 5.82 5.25 -12.34
N PRO A 48 5.88 4.96 -11.03
CA PRO A 48 6.30 5.96 -10.07
C PRO A 48 7.81 6.20 -10.17
N THR A 49 8.29 7.42 -9.93
CA THR A 49 9.59 7.56 -9.26
C THR A 49 9.45 6.96 -7.87
N ALA A 50 10.48 6.31 -7.31
CA ALA A 50 10.35 5.66 -6.00
C ALA A 50 9.74 6.61 -4.95
N MET A 51 8.82 6.09 -4.13
CA MET A 51 7.97 6.89 -3.20
C MET A 51 7.00 7.89 -3.86
N GLY A 52 6.80 7.81 -5.18
CA GLY A 52 5.81 8.56 -5.95
C GLY A 52 4.36 8.05 -5.80
N GLY A 53 4.02 7.39 -4.69
CA GLY A 53 2.62 7.09 -4.35
C GLY A 53 1.96 5.92 -5.11
N SER A 54 2.71 4.93 -5.62
CA SER A 54 2.13 3.79 -6.36
C SER A 54 1.03 3.03 -5.62
N THR A 55 1.20 2.76 -4.32
CA THR A 55 0.13 2.15 -3.49
C THR A 55 -1.15 2.97 -3.53
N SER A 56 -1.00 4.28 -3.34
CA SER A 56 -2.08 5.25 -3.27
C SER A 56 -2.81 5.41 -4.61
N ILE A 57 -2.09 5.24 -5.73
CA ILE A 57 -2.68 5.16 -7.07
C ILE A 57 -3.50 3.87 -7.22
N ILE A 58 -2.89 2.73 -6.94
CA ILE A 58 -3.51 1.41 -7.15
C ILE A 58 -4.83 1.32 -6.39
N GLU A 59 -4.83 1.73 -5.13
CA GLU A 59 -6.01 1.67 -4.28
C GLU A 59 -7.13 2.56 -4.79
N ARG A 60 -6.85 3.80 -5.22
CA ARG A 60 -7.87 4.69 -5.79
C ARG A 60 -8.39 4.21 -7.14
N LEU A 61 -7.53 3.69 -8.00
CA LEU A 61 -7.96 3.17 -9.31
C LEU A 61 -8.79 1.88 -9.16
N ASN A 62 -8.50 1.03 -8.16
CA ASN A 62 -9.25 -0.20 -7.90
C ASN A 62 -10.68 0.02 -7.38
N ILE A 63 -11.01 1.21 -6.89
CA ILE A 63 -12.38 1.54 -6.46
C ILE A 63 -13.32 1.65 -7.66
N ARG A 64 -12.76 1.87 -8.85
CA ARG A 64 -13.54 2.16 -10.03
C ARG A 64 -14.03 0.89 -10.73
N PRO A 65 -15.34 0.79 -11.04
CA PRO A 65 -15.89 -0.40 -11.70
C PRO A 65 -15.48 -0.54 -13.16
N ASP A 66 -14.98 0.53 -13.79
CA ASP A 66 -14.51 0.58 -15.19
C ASP A 66 -13.01 0.32 -15.34
N LEU A 67 -12.27 0.10 -14.25
CA LEU A 67 -10.84 -0.19 -14.27
C LEU A 67 -10.53 -1.54 -13.62
N LEU A 68 -9.50 -2.21 -14.14
CA LEU A 68 -8.89 -3.39 -13.53
C LEU A 68 -7.38 -3.21 -13.45
N ILE A 69 -6.84 -3.04 -12.25
CA ILE A 69 -5.39 -2.88 -12.04
C ILE A 69 -4.75 -4.23 -11.72
N ALA A 70 -3.61 -4.50 -12.34
CA ALA A 70 -2.79 -5.65 -11.98
C ALA A 70 -2.28 -5.52 -10.54
N GLY A 71 -2.53 -6.55 -9.73
CA GLY A 71 -2.05 -6.61 -8.34
C GLY A 71 -0.52 -6.57 -8.28
N LYS A 72 0.03 -5.82 -7.32
CA LYS A 72 1.48 -5.60 -7.19
C LYS A 72 2.30 -6.89 -7.19
N ASN A 73 1.88 -7.88 -6.40
CA ASN A 73 2.59 -9.15 -6.28
C ASN A 73 2.58 -9.93 -7.61
N ASP A 74 1.51 -9.82 -8.40
CA ASP A 74 1.47 -10.44 -9.73
C ASP A 74 2.45 -9.77 -10.68
N VAL A 75 2.52 -8.43 -10.66
CA VAL A 75 3.45 -7.65 -11.48
C VAL A 75 4.89 -7.93 -11.08
N ASP A 76 5.21 -7.86 -9.80
CA ASP A 76 6.56 -8.09 -9.27
C ASP A 76 7.02 -9.52 -9.57
N LYS A 77 6.15 -10.52 -9.37
CA LYS A 77 6.43 -11.92 -9.74
C LYS A 77 6.67 -12.07 -11.23
N ALA A 78 5.84 -11.45 -12.08
CA ALA A 78 6.01 -11.52 -13.52
C ALA A 78 7.33 -10.88 -13.99
N ILE A 79 7.78 -9.80 -13.34
CA ILE A 79 9.08 -9.18 -13.63
C ILE A 79 10.22 -10.11 -13.20
N GLN A 80 10.17 -10.64 -11.97
CA GLN A 80 11.18 -11.56 -11.44
C GLN A 80 11.33 -12.82 -12.30
N GLU A 81 10.21 -13.39 -12.74
CA GLU A 81 10.16 -14.61 -13.56
C GLU A 81 10.29 -14.34 -15.07
N ARG A 82 10.42 -13.06 -15.48
CA ARG A 82 10.39 -12.62 -16.89
C ARG A 82 9.18 -13.14 -17.67
N ASN A 83 8.04 -13.30 -16.99
CA ASN A 83 6.84 -13.96 -17.52
C ASN A 83 5.63 -13.01 -17.68
N PHE A 84 5.85 -11.91 -18.39
CA PHE A 84 4.85 -10.87 -18.65
C PHE A 84 3.63 -11.37 -19.45
N LYS A 85 3.83 -12.36 -20.33
CA LYS A 85 2.73 -12.96 -21.10
C LYS A 85 1.74 -13.71 -20.21
N ALA A 86 2.22 -14.42 -19.19
CA ALA A 86 1.35 -15.09 -18.23
C ALA A 86 0.52 -14.08 -17.42
N LEU A 87 1.13 -12.96 -17.02
CA LEU A 87 0.42 -11.85 -16.37
C LEU A 87 -0.72 -11.33 -17.26
N LEU A 88 -0.40 -10.98 -18.52
CA LEU A 88 -1.40 -10.47 -19.46
C LEU A 88 -2.54 -11.47 -19.66
N ARG A 89 -2.24 -12.76 -19.82
CA ARG A 89 -3.25 -13.82 -19.96
C ARG A 89 -4.17 -13.91 -18.73
N LYS A 90 -3.60 -13.84 -17.52
CA LYS A 90 -4.35 -13.86 -16.26
C LYS A 90 -5.40 -12.76 -16.20
N TYR A 91 -5.02 -11.52 -16.55
CA TYR A 91 -5.92 -10.37 -16.46
C TYR A 91 -6.93 -10.31 -17.62
N ARG A 92 -6.55 -10.71 -18.85
CA ARG A 92 -7.50 -10.90 -19.96
C ARG A 92 -8.62 -11.88 -19.61
N ASN A 93 -8.28 -13.02 -19.00
CA ASN A 93 -9.30 -14.01 -18.62
C ASN A 93 -10.30 -13.47 -17.59
N ARG A 94 -9.89 -12.51 -16.75
CA ARG A 94 -10.79 -11.87 -15.78
C ARG A 94 -11.75 -10.88 -16.42
N THR A 95 -11.39 -10.24 -17.53
CA THR A 95 -12.23 -9.24 -18.22
C THR A 95 -13.10 -9.84 -19.32
N ARG A 96 -12.67 -10.97 -19.93
CA ARG A 96 -13.38 -11.72 -20.99
C ARG A 96 -14.86 -11.97 -20.71
N HIS A 97 -15.22 -12.20 -19.44
CA HIS A 97 -16.60 -12.50 -19.04
C HIS A 97 -17.29 -11.35 -18.31
N ARG A 98 -16.59 -10.23 -18.05
CA ARG A 98 -17.04 -9.22 -17.09
C ARG A 98 -17.52 -7.93 -17.72
N ARG A 99 -16.96 -7.50 -18.87
CA ARG A 99 -17.38 -6.34 -19.69
C ARG A 99 -16.27 -5.92 -20.66
N THR A 100 -16.60 -5.53 -21.89
CA THR A 100 -15.61 -5.10 -22.91
C THR A 100 -15.10 -3.66 -22.71
N ASP A 101 -15.75 -2.88 -21.85
CA ASP A 101 -15.41 -1.48 -21.57
C ASP A 101 -14.48 -1.30 -20.36
N ILE A 102 -14.10 -2.39 -19.68
CA ILE A 102 -13.13 -2.34 -18.57
C ILE A 102 -11.72 -2.14 -19.12
N LYS A 103 -11.03 -1.10 -18.64
CA LYS A 103 -9.62 -0.85 -18.98
C LYS A 103 -8.69 -1.55 -18.00
N MET A 104 -7.71 -2.27 -18.52
CA MET A 104 -6.72 -2.99 -17.73
C MET A 104 -5.44 -2.15 -17.61
N GLY A 105 -4.95 -1.96 -16.39
CA GLY A 105 -3.76 -1.15 -16.13
C GLY A 105 -2.68 -1.89 -15.36
N ILE A 106 -1.43 -1.46 -15.57
CA ILE A 106 -0.32 -1.79 -14.67
C ILE A 106 0.10 -0.51 -13.95
N VAL A 107 0.19 -0.58 -12.62
CA VAL A 107 0.89 0.43 -11.82
C VAL A 107 2.09 -0.25 -11.18
N GLN A 108 3.30 0.15 -11.58
CA GLN A 108 4.51 -0.43 -11.02
C GLN A 108 4.72 0.04 -9.57
N HIS A 109 5.33 -0.84 -8.79
CA HIS A 109 5.64 -0.58 -7.38
C HIS A 109 7.09 -0.92 -7.08
N SER A 110 7.54 -2.12 -7.47
CA SER A 110 8.94 -2.55 -7.42
C SER A 110 9.53 -2.59 -8.83
N TYR A 111 10.85 -2.80 -8.95
CA TYR A 111 11.55 -3.00 -10.23
C TYR A 111 11.30 -1.90 -11.27
N ILE A 112 11.43 -0.64 -10.84
CA ILE A 112 11.31 0.53 -11.71
C ILE A 112 12.57 0.64 -12.57
N ALA A 113 12.43 0.61 -13.90
CA ALA A 113 13.56 0.77 -14.81
C ALA A 113 14.18 2.17 -14.62
N GLY A 114 15.52 2.23 -14.55
CA GLY A 114 16.26 3.44 -14.20
C GLY A 114 16.54 3.62 -12.70
N LEU A 115 15.86 2.88 -11.81
CA LEU A 115 16.24 2.75 -10.39
C LEU A 115 16.91 1.42 -10.06
N THR A 116 16.63 0.39 -10.85
CA THR A 116 17.19 -0.96 -10.68
C THR A 116 18.33 -1.27 -11.67
N ASP A 117 18.82 -0.24 -12.38
CA ASP A 117 19.78 -0.33 -13.49
C ASP A 117 19.38 -1.30 -14.62
N ASP A 118 18.14 -1.77 -14.61
CA ASP A 118 17.62 -2.73 -15.58
C ASP A 118 16.62 -2.09 -16.54
N GLU A 119 17.10 -1.68 -17.70
CA GLU A 119 16.27 -1.16 -18.80
C GLU A 119 15.36 -2.24 -19.41
N SER A 120 15.70 -3.52 -19.25
CA SER A 120 14.95 -4.61 -19.88
C SER A 120 13.52 -4.72 -19.34
N VAL A 121 13.26 -4.27 -18.10
CA VAL A 121 11.89 -4.22 -17.54
C VAL A 121 10.99 -3.29 -18.36
N ALA A 122 11.47 -2.10 -18.73
CA ALA A 122 10.70 -1.16 -19.54
C ALA A 122 10.44 -1.74 -20.94
N LYS A 123 11.47 -2.35 -21.55
CA LYS A 123 11.35 -3.03 -22.84
C LYS A 123 10.33 -4.15 -22.81
N GLU A 124 10.38 -5.03 -21.82
CA GLU A 124 9.47 -6.18 -21.72
C GLU A 124 8.03 -5.76 -21.44
N LEU A 125 7.81 -4.78 -20.56
CA LEU A 125 6.47 -4.21 -20.33
C LEU A 125 5.89 -3.59 -21.60
N SER A 126 6.69 -2.92 -22.42
CA SER A 126 6.22 -2.36 -23.71
C SER A 126 5.64 -3.41 -24.67
N THR A 127 6.00 -4.70 -24.48
CA THR A 127 5.46 -5.79 -25.31
C THR A 127 4.01 -6.15 -24.95
N ILE A 128 3.61 -5.95 -23.69
CA ILE A 128 2.29 -6.33 -23.16
C ILE A 128 1.36 -5.13 -22.89
N ILE A 129 1.84 -3.90 -23.05
CA ILE A 129 1.08 -2.65 -22.84
C ILE A 129 0.94 -1.89 -24.17
N ASN A 130 -0.18 -1.18 -24.36
CA ASN A 130 -0.32 -0.20 -25.42
C ASN A 130 0.76 0.87 -25.27
N ASN A 131 1.59 1.06 -26.30
CA ASN A 131 2.79 1.88 -26.23
C ASN A 131 2.53 3.37 -26.57
N GLU A 132 1.28 3.81 -26.62
CA GLU A 132 0.95 5.20 -26.93
C GLU A 132 1.53 6.17 -25.90
N PHE A 133 1.40 5.84 -24.62
CA PHE A 133 1.96 6.65 -23.54
C PHE A 133 2.23 5.80 -22.29
N PHE A 134 3.05 6.35 -21.41
CA PHE A 134 3.11 5.95 -20.01
C PHE A 134 2.94 7.18 -19.12
N ILE A 135 2.47 6.98 -17.89
CA ILE A 135 2.33 8.04 -16.90
C ILE A 135 3.38 7.84 -15.82
N GLN A 136 4.26 8.82 -15.63
CA GLN A 136 5.18 8.85 -14.51
C GLN A 136 4.54 9.55 -13.31
N SER A 137 4.47 8.87 -12.17
CA SER A 137 4.10 9.52 -10.91
C SER A 137 5.32 10.16 -10.25
N VAL A 138 5.30 11.48 -10.16
CA VAL A 138 6.39 12.32 -9.65
C VAL A 138 5.95 13.09 -8.40
N ARG A 139 6.89 13.77 -7.75
CA ARG A 139 6.69 14.55 -6.53
C ARG A 139 7.86 15.49 -6.34
N ASP A 140 7.65 16.63 -5.68
CA ASP A 140 8.72 17.50 -5.21
C ASP A 140 9.93 16.69 -4.65
N PRO A 141 11.14 16.84 -5.22
CA PRO A 141 12.30 16.00 -4.90
C PRO A 141 12.66 15.98 -3.42
N LEU A 142 12.68 17.14 -2.75
CA LEU A 142 12.98 17.19 -1.31
C LEU A 142 11.91 16.46 -0.49
N SER A 143 10.65 16.59 -0.88
CA SER A 143 9.57 15.86 -0.24
C SER A 143 9.66 14.35 -0.45
N LEU A 144 10.08 13.91 -1.65
CA LEU A 144 10.30 12.50 -1.97
C LEU A 144 11.48 11.92 -1.17
N ILE A 145 12.61 12.64 -1.10
CA ILE A 145 13.80 12.21 -0.34
C ILE A 145 13.46 12.04 1.14
N ARG A 146 12.74 12.99 1.76
CA ARG A 146 12.25 12.84 3.14
C ARG A 146 11.36 11.62 3.30
N SER A 147 10.43 11.42 2.36
CA SER A 147 9.52 10.28 2.39
C SER A 147 10.27 8.96 2.27
N ALA A 148 11.27 8.87 1.39
CA ALA A 148 12.10 7.69 1.23
C ALA A 148 12.92 7.40 2.49
N TYR A 149 13.62 8.41 3.02
CA TYR A 149 14.44 8.28 4.21
C TYR A 149 13.60 7.87 5.44
N ASN A 150 12.49 8.57 5.69
CA ASN A 150 11.60 8.25 6.80
C ASN A 150 10.96 6.88 6.58
N ASN A 151 10.57 6.51 5.36
CA ASN A 151 10.06 5.16 5.08
C ASN A 151 11.10 4.07 5.34
N GLU A 152 12.40 4.32 5.14
CA GLU A 152 13.43 3.34 5.50
C GLU A 152 13.54 3.13 7.01
N LEU A 153 13.37 4.19 7.82
CA LEU A 153 13.36 4.09 9.28
C LEU A 153 12.16 3.28 9.80
N VAL A 154 11.02 3.38 9.13
CA VAL A 154 9.75 2.77 9.58
C VAL A 154 9.41 1.45 8.85
N GLY A 155 9.97 1.24 7.67
CA GLY A 155 9.61 0.20 6.72
C GLY A 155 10.79 -0.73 6.39
N SER A 156 11.51 -0.52 5.29
CA SER A 156 12.52 -1.50 4.82
C SER A 156 13.74 -1.71 5.74
N GLY A 157 14.03 -0.76 6.64
CA GLY A 157 15.05 -0.92 7.69
C GLY A 157 14.56 -1.71 8.90
N THR A 158 13.26 -2.04 8.97
CA THR A 158 12.66 -2.76 10.09
C THR A 158 13.23 -4.15 10.29
N SER A 159 13.80 -4.82 9.29
CA SER A 159 14.50 -6.09 9.54
C SER A 159 15.77 -5.89 10.38
N LYS A 160 16.43 -4.72 10.30
CA LYS A 160 17.58 -4.36 11.13
C LYS A 160 17.18 -3.75 12.49
N PHE A 161 16.03 -3.08 12.54
CA PHE A 161 15.47 -2.51 13.77
C PHE A 161 14.47 -3.43 14.48
N SER A 162 14.19 -4.59 13.89
CA SER A 162 13.21 -5.58 14.33
C SER A 162 13.49 -6.14 15.72
N LEU A 163 14.77 -6.35 16.01
CA LEU A 163 15.27 -6.83 17.28
C LEU A 163 15.20 -5.75 18.37
N LEU A 164 14.97 -4.50 17.98
CA LEU A 164 15.02 -3.32 18.85
C LEU A 164 13.61 -2.74 19.10
N PHE A 165 12.68 -2.99 18.17
CA PHE A 165 11.28 -2.63 18.26
C PHE A 165 10.42 -3.87 18.06
N SER A 166 9.85 -4.36 19.15
CA SER A 166 8.82 -5.41 19.12
C SER A 166 7.62 -5.04 18.25
N CYS A 167 7.39 -3.75 17.97
CA CYS A 167 6.27 -3.24 17.18
C CYS A 167 6.57 -2.91 15.70
N CYS A 168 7.81 -3.13 15.21
CA CYS A 168 8.20 -2.68 13.86
C CYS A 168 8.65 -3.78 12.93
N ASN A 169 8.83 -5.02 13.35
CA ASN A 169 9.28 -6.04 12.42
C ASN A 169 8.09 -6.61 11.61
N PRO A 170 8.15 -6.62 10.27
CA PRO A 170 7.20 -7.38 9.47
C PRO A 170 7.22 -8.89 9.79
N ASN A 171 8.30 -9.40 10.40
CA ASN A 171 8.51 -10.78 10.83
C ASN A 171 8.60 -11.00 12.36
N SER A 172 8.46 -9.96 13.19
CA SER A 172 8.30 -10.07 14.65
C SER A 172 7.11 -9.22 14.98
N ILE A 173 5.94 -9.85 15.06
CA ILE A 173 5.57 -10.46 16.34
C ILE A 173 5.91 -9.45 17.42
N PHE A 174 4.97 -8.55 17.69
CA PHE A 174 4.81 -7.99 19.03
C PHE A 174 5.10 -9.11 19.99
N ASN A 175 6.26 -8.99 20.65
CA ASN A 175 6.82 -9.90 21.62
C ASN A 175 5.78 -10.92 22.11
N VAL A 176 5.72 -12.07 21.42
CA VAL A 176 4.90 -13.24 21.68
C VAL A 176 3.72 -12.96 22.61
N SER A 177 2.76 -12.12 22.22
CA SER A 177 1.41 -12.24 22.80
C SER A 177 0.73 -13.39 22.06
N ARG A 178 1.37 -14.58 22.08
CA ARG A 178 0.68 -15.82 21.74
C ARG A 178 -0.30 -16.02 22.87
N LEU A 179 -1.50 -15.51 22.66
CA LEU A 179 -2.58 -15.76 23.57
C LEU A 179 -3.04 -17.18 23.28
N ASN A 180 -2.57 -18.11 24.10
CA ASN A 180 -3.04 -19.48 24.08
C ASN A 180 -4.40 -19.50 24.75
N ILE A 181 -5.45 -19.48 23.94
CA ILE A 181 -6.80 -19.50 24.46
C ILE A 181 -7.19 -20.97 24.63
N THR A 182 -7.49 -21.35 25.86
CA THR A 182 -8.10 -22.67 26.13
C THR A 182 -9.62 -22.60 26.06
N ASN A 183 -10.20 -21.47 26.48
CA ASN A 183 -11.62 -21.18 26.45
C ASN A 183 -11.89 -19.72 26.04
N LEU A 184 -12.74 -19.53 25.02
CA LEU A 184 -13.11 -18.20 24.51
C LEU A 184 -13.83 -17.33 25.55
N LYS A 185 -14.48 -17.94 26.56
CA LYS A 185 -15.21 -17.22 27.62
C LYS A 185 -14.30 -16.62 28.70
N SER A 186 -13.22 -17.30 29.08
CA SER A 186 -12.23 -16.85 30.07
C SER A 186 -11.08 -16.07 29.46
N PHE A 187 -10.98 -16.04 28.13
CA PHE A 187 -9.91 -15.46 27.34
C PHE A 187 -9.32 -14.16 27.87
N ILE A 188 -10.18 -13.17 28.18
CA ILE A 188 -9.71 -11.83 28.56
C ILE A 188 -9.06 -11.81 29.95
N GLN A 189 -9.51 -12.68 30.86
CA GLN A 189 -8.91 -12.83 32.19
C GLN A 189 -7.53 -13.52 32.11
N GLU A 190 -7.30 -14.31 31.06
CA GLU A 190 -6.05 -15.03 30.81
C GLU A 190 -5.00 -14.15 30.10
N VAL A 191 -5.38 -12.98 29.56
CA VAL A 191 -4.43 -12.09 28.88
C VAL A 191 -3.61 -11.34 29.93
N PRO A 192 -2.30 -11.61 30.06
CA PRO A 192 -1.47 -10.81 30.95
C PRO A 192 -1.52 -9.35 30.50
N ILE A 193 -1.66 -8.43 31.45
CA ILE A 193 -1.44 -7.00 31.20
C ILE A 193 -0.06 -6.90 30.57
N ILE A 194 -0.02 -6.55 29.28
CA ILE A 194 1.22 -6.46 28.54
C ILE A 194 2.00 -5.29 29.14
N SER A 195 2.91 -5.59 30.07
CA SER A 195 3.76 -4.58 30.65
C SER A 195 4.70 -4.08 29.58
N THR A 196 4.77 -2.75 29.45
CA THR A 196 5.64 -2.08 28.49
C THR A 196 7.08 -2.55 28.72
N THR A 197 7.63 -3.29 27.75
CA THR A 197 9.01 -3.79 27.81
C THR A 197 10.01 -2.65 28.04
N ASN A 198 11.08 -2.96 28.77
CA ASN A 198 12.18 -2.06 29.13
C ASN A 198 12.54 -1.08 28.01
N LYS A 199 12.40 0.22 28.31
CA LYS A 199 12.83 1.34 27.46
C LYS A 199 14.34 1.25 27.22
N LYS A 200 14.76 0.75 26.06
CA LYS A 200 16.16 0.88 25.62
C LYS A 200 16.29 2.17 24.82
N SER A 201 17.25 3.02 25.20
CA SER A 201 17.66 4.12 24.34
C SER A 201 18.24 3.56 23.05
N PHE A 202 17.86 4.16 21.93
CA PHE A 202 18.26 3.74 20.60
C PHE A 202 18.91 4.93 19.90
N ASP A 203 20.08 4.70 19.30
CA ASP A 203 20.74 5.67 18.42
C ASP A 203 20.99 5.02 17.06
N VAL A 204 20.51 5.68 16.00
CA VAL A 204 20.88 5.33 14.63
C VAL A 204 22.26 5.93 14.38
N GLY A 205 23.30 5.09 14.36
CA GLY A 205 24.67 5.55 14.11
C GLY A 205 24.77 6.43 12.85
N ASN A 206 25.63 7.46 12.90
CA ASN A 206 25.71 8.47 11.83
C ASN A 206 25.99 7.89 10.44
N ASP A 207 26.81 6.84 10.35
CA ASP A 207 27.10 6.17 9.08
C ASP A 207 25.85 5.57 8.43
N LEU A 208 24.95 5.02 9.24
CA LEU A 208 23.70 4.46 8.76
C LEU A 208 22.75 5.57 8.27
N LYS A 209 22.65 6.66 9.04
CA LYS A 209 21.89 7.86 8.63
C LYS A 209 22.38 8.39 7.27
N LEU A 210 23.70 8.50 7.09
CA LEU A 210 24.29 8.96 5.83
C LEU A 210 24.03 8.01 4.67
N LYS A 211 24.18 6.69 4.87
CA LYS A 211 23.86 5.68 3.84
C LYS A 211 22.40 5.73 3.41
N MET A 212 21.48 5.83 4.38
CA MET A 212 20.04 5.93 4.13
C MET A 212 19.70 7.21 3.37
N LEU A 213 20.31 8.34 3.75
CA LEU A 213 20.14 9.62 3.06
C LEU A 213 20.63 9.52 1.62
N ASN A 214 21.85 9.06 1.39
CA ASN A 214 22.42 8.94 0.05
C ASN A 214 21.60 8.00 -0.86
N LYS A 215 21.07 6.91 -0.30
CA LYS A 215 20.13 6.04 -1.02
C LYS A 215 18.85 6.81 -1.38
N SER A 216 18.27 7.52 -0.42
CA SER A 216 17.04 8.30 -0.61
C SER A 216 17.20 9.41 -1.66
N ILE A 217 18.37 10.05 -1.73
CA ILE A 217 18.72 11.04 -2.75
C ILE A 217 18.71 10.40 -4.14
N ASN A 218 19.34 9.24 -4.30
CA ASN A 218 19.39 8.55 -5.59
C ASN A 218 18.01 8.07 -6.08
N LEU A 219 17.09 7.78 -5.16
CA LEU A 219 15.71 7.40 -5.50
C LEU A 219 14.88 8.56 -6.07
N ALA A 220 15.32 9.82 -5.92
CA ALA A 220 14.61 11.02 -6.36
C ALA A 220 14.91 11.42 -7.82
N LYS A 221 15.61 10.58 -8.58
CA LYS A 221 16.01 10.85 -9.97
C LYS A 221 14.84 10.63 -10.95
N HIS A 222 14.00 11.65 -11.12
CA HIS A 222 12.82 11.61 -11.98
C HIS A 222 13.17 11.40 -13.45
N TYR A 223 14.16 12.13 -13.98
CA TYR A 223 14.50 12.06 -15.40
C TYR A 223 15.04 10.68 -15.76
N LYS A 224 15.90 10.10 -14.93
CA LYS A 224 16.44 8.76 -15.12
C LYS A 224 15.35 7.70 -15.30
N VAL A 225 14.30 7.75 -14.50
CA VAL A 225 13.15 6.83 -14.64
C VAL A 225 12.44 7.08 -15.96
N GLY A 226 11.90 8.28 -16.16
CA GLY A 226 11.03 8.49 -17.31
C GLY A 226 11.75 8.44 -18.66
N SER A 227 13.02 8.89 -18.74
CA SER A 227 13.83 8.74 -19.96
C SER A 227 14.07 7.28 -20.33
N THR A 228 14.12 6.37 -19.35
CA THR A 228 14.27 4.93 -19.60
C THR A 228 13.00 4.35 -20.24
N TYR A 229 11.81 4.73 -19.77
CA TYR A 229 10.54 4.28 -20.36
C TYR A 229 10.23 4.98 -21.68
N ASN A 230 10.59 6.27 -21.83
CA ASN A 230 10.32 7.05 -23.04
C ASN A 230 11.02 6.49 -24.30
N LYS A 231 12.01 5.61 -24.16
CA LYS A 231 12.60 4.86 -25.29
C LYS A 231 11.62 3.87 -25.94
N TYR A 232 10.61 3.41 -25.20
CA TYR A 232 9.70 2.32 -25.60
C TYR A 232 8.24 2.76 -25.75
N PHE A 233 7.90 3.95 -25.28
CA PHE A 233 6.56 4.52 -25.29
C PHE A 233 6.58 5.86 -26.03
N SER A 234 5.55 6.15 -26.83
CA SER A 234 5.54 7.32 -27.72
C SER A 234 5.40 8.66 -26.99
N LYS A 235 4.79 8.67 -25.80
CA LYS A 235 4.59 9.87 -24.99
C LYS A 235 4.90 9.59 -23.52
N TRP A 236 5.60 10.53 -22.90
CA TRP A 236 5.82 10.59 -21.46
C TRP A 236 4.85 11.61 -20.85
N LYS A 237 3.94 11.13 -20.02
CA LYS A 237 3.03 11.97 -19.21
C LYS A 237 3.43 11.95 -17.75
N THR A 238 3.09 12.99 -17.01
CA THR A 238 3.46 13.17 -15.61
C THR A 238 2.25 13.51 -14.77
N ILE A 239 2.29 13.11 -13.50
CA ILE A 239 1.30 13.44 -12.46
C ILE A 239 2.02 13.68 -11.15
N ASP A 240 1.56 14.63 -10.33
CA ASP A 240 2.03 14.82 -8.95
C ASP A 240 0.87 14.58 -7.98
N ILE A 241 0.90 13.42 -7.33
CA ILE A 241 -0.17 12.94 -6.45
C ILE A 241 0.00 13.48 -5.03
N PHE A 242 1.10 14.17 -4.71
CA PHE A 242 1.44 14.52 -3.33
C PHE A 242 1.23 15.99 -2.96
N THR A 243 0.74 16.83 -3.88
CA THR A 243 0.30 18.20 -3.58
C THR A 243 -1.02 18.25 -2.78
N GLU A 244 -1.38 17.14 -2.12
CA GLU A 244 -2.77 16.68 -2.06
C GLU A 244 -3.32 16.43 -0.65
N TYR A 245 -2.74 17.07 0.36
CA TYR A 245 -3.23 16.88 1.73
C TYR A 245 -3.70 18.15 2.41
N ASN A 246 -3.61 19.34 1.78
CA ASN A 246 -3.99 20.56 2.49
C ASN A 246 -4.79 21.64 1.74
N LYS A 247 -4.89 21.68 0.39
CA LYS A 247 -5.47 22.89 -0.24
C LYS A 247 -6.26 22.75 -1.55
N ASN A 248 -6.43 21.56 -2.13
CA ASN A 248 -7.27 21.45 -3.34
C ASN A 248 -8.01 20.10 -3.41
N PRO A 249 -9.35 20.08 -3.48
CA PRO A 249 -10.14 18.85 -3.64
C PRO A 249 -10.02 18.22 -5.05
N GLY A 250 -9.03 18.63 -5.84
CA GLY A 250 -8.75 18.15 -7.19
C GLY A 250 -7.35 17.54 -7.27
N SER A 251 -7.22 16.35 -6.70
CA SER A 251 -6.13 15.39 -6.95
C SER A 251 -5.71 15.33 -8.41
N ASP A 252 -4.41 15.20 -8.70
CA ASP A 252 -3.97 14.72 -10.04
C ASP A 252 -4.51 13.32 -10.36
N ILE A 253 -5.15 12.60 -9.42
CA ILE A 253 -5.95 11.40 -9.72
C ILE A 253 -7.06 11.71 -10.72
N HIS A 254 -7.69 12.89 -10.69
CA HIS A 254 -8.66 13.27 -11.71
C HIS A 254 -7.99 13.41 -13.08
N LYS A 255 -6.75 13.92 -13.14
CA LYS A 255 -5.95 13.90 -14.37
C LYS A 255 -5.66 12.46 -14.82
N ILE A 256 -5.33 11.54 -13.91
CA ILE A 256 -5.18 10.11 -14.26
C ILE A 256 -6.49 9.58 -14.85
N ILE A 257 -7.61 9.72 -14.14
CA ILE A 257 -8.93 9.21 -14.55
C ILE A 257 -9.30 9.75 -15.94
N LYS A 258 -9.09 11.05 -16.16
CA LYS A 258 -9.27 11.72 -17.45
C LYS A 258 -8.37 11.15 -18.54
N LEU A 259 -7.07 11.01 -18.27
CA LEU A 259 -6.11 10.39 -19.20
C LEU A 259 -6.49 8.95 -19.55
N LEU A 260 -7.04 8.24 -18.57
CA LEU A 260 -7.56 6.89 -18.73
C LEU A 260 -8.96 6.86 -19.37
N GLY A 261 -9.57 8.01 -19.70
CA GLY A 261 -10.90 8.12 -20.31
C GLY A 261 -11.99 7.44 -19.50
N ALA A 262 -11.91 7.54 -18.17
CA ALA A 262 -12.87 7.03 -17.20
C ALA A 262 -13.72 8.19 -16.65
N ASP A 263 -14.95 7.93 -16.18
CA ASP A 263 -15.87 8.98 -15.70
C ASP A 263 -15.28 9.80 -14.54
N GLU A 264 -15.07 11.10 -14.75
CA GLU A 264 -14.47 12.03 -13.78
C GLU A 264 -15.36 12.26 -12.54
N ASN A 265 -16.66 11.96 -12.61
CA ASN A 265 -17.62 12.22 -11.52
C ASN A 265 -17.67 11.15 -10.42
N TYR A 266 -16.84 10.10 -10.52
CA TYR A 266 -16.81 9.04 -9.52
C TYR A 266 -16.16 9.56 -8.22
N TYR A 267 -16.99 9.71 -7.17
CA TYR A 267 -16.62 10.33 -5.89
C TYR A 267 -15.89 9.36 -4.94
N PHE A 268 -14.76 9.79 -4.37
CA PHE A 268 -13.84 8.96 -3.57
C PHE A 268 -13.98 9.17 -2.04
N SER A 269 -15.22 9.16 -1.53
CA SER A 269 -15.57 9.66 -0.19
C SER A 269 -14.78 9.09 1.00
N ILE A 270 -14.49 7.78 1.02
CA ILE A 270 -13.86 7.12 2.17
C ILE A 270 -12.34 7.33 2.16
N TYR A 271 -11.72 7.36 0.99
CA TYR A 271 -10.28 7.53 0.85
C TYR A 271 -9.85 8.97 1.17
N ASP A 272 -10.61 9.96 0.69
CA ASP A 272 -10.32 11.37 0.94
C ASP A 272 -10.42 11.72 2.43
N LYS A 273 -11.26 11.00 3.19
CA LYS A 273 -11.48 11.21 4.63
C LYS A 273 -10.34 10.68 5.51
N TYR A 274 -9.72 9.56 5.17
CA TYR A 274 -8.67 8.95 6.02
C TYR A 274 -7.35 8.63 5.32
N ASN A 275 -7.17 9.22 4.14
CA ASN A 275 -5.93 9.63 3.50
C ASN A 275 -4.65 9.17 4.23
N TRP A 276 -3.92 8.23 3.59
CA TRP A 276 -2.79 7.48 4.15
C TRP A 276 -1.76 8.37 4.87
N ASN A 277 -1.91 8.46 6.19
CA ASN A 277 -0.86 8.94 7.06
C ASN A 277 0.01 7.76 7.52
N LEU A 278 1.27 8.03 7.87
CA LEU A 278 2.21 7.04 8.37
C LEU A 278 1.62 6.16 9.50
N PRO A 279 0.84 6.71 10.46
CA PRO A 279 0.15 5.90 11.46
C PRO A 279 -0.85 4.87 10.91
N THR A 280 -1.58 5.21 9.84
CA THR A 280 -2.52 4.30 9.19
C THR A 280 -1.82 3.09 8.60
N ARG A 281 -0.64 3.31 7.99
CA ARG A 281 0.21 2.21 7.51
C ARG A 281 0.68 1.30 8.64
N LEU A 282 1.07 1.89 9.76
CA LEU A 282 1.50 1.16 10.94
C LEU A 282 0.37 0.34 11.59
N MET A 283 -0.90 0.71 11.40
CA MET A 283 -2.02 -0.10 11.89
C MET A 283 -2.08 -1.46 11.15
N TYR A 284 -2.05 -1.46 9.81
CA TYR A 284 -2.20 -2.68 9.01
C TYR A 284 -1.03 -3.65 9.05
N THR A 285 0.19 -3.15 9.25
CA THR A 285 1.38 -4.01 9.32
C THR A 285 1.52 -4.73 10.67
N ASN A 286 0.66 -4.40 11.63
CA ASN A 286 0.76 -4.81 13.01
C ASN A 286 -0.39 -5.74 13.41
N PHE A 287 -0.07 -6.97 13.80
CA PHE A 287 -1.06 -7.99 14.20
C PHE A 287 -0.76 -8.59 15.57
N ILE A 288 -1.81 -9.02 16.26
CA ILE A 288 -1.74 -9.91 17.43
C ILE A 288 -2.06 -11.33 16.95
N GLU A 289 -1.23 -12.30 17.35
CA GLU A 289 -1.40 -13.71 16.98
C GLU A 289 -2.07 -14.50 18.11
N ILE A 290 -3.26 -15.03 17.84
CA ILE A 290 -4.04 -15.82 18.80
C ILE A 290 -3.93 -17.30 18.43
N HIS A 291 -3.57 -18.13 19.40
CA HIS A 291 -3.46 -19.58 19.25
C HIS A 291 -4.65 -20.23 19.95
N TYR A 292 -5.51 -20.88 19.17
CA TYR A 292 -6.66 -21.61 19.69
C TYR A 292 -6.66 -23.03 19.16
N LYS A 293 -6.36 -24.01 20.02
CA LYS A 293 -6.14 -25.41 19.63
C LYS A 293 -5.05 -25.50 18.55
N LYS A 294 -5.41 -25.95 17.34
CA LYS A 294 -4.51 -26.03 16.16
C LYS A 294 -4.58 -24.80 15.24
N TYR A 295 -5.41 -23.81 15.56
CA TYR A 295 -5.67 -22.67 14.70
C TYR A 295 -4.90 -21.44 15.16
N ILE A 296 -4.44 -20.65 14.18
CA ILE A 296 -3.68 -19.42 14.40
C ILE A 296 -4.43 -18.27 13.73
N LEU A 297 -4.93 -17.33 14.52
CA LEU A 297 -5.58 -16.10 14.06
C LEU A 297 -4.57 -14.96 14.10
N ARG A 298 -4.48 -14.16 13.04
CA ARG A 298 -3.69 -12.91 13.05
C ARG A 298 -4.63 -11.74 12.89
N LEU A 299 -4.81 -11.00 13.97
CA LEU A 299 -5.77 -9.91 14.06
C LEU A 299 -5.05 -8.57 14.06
N THR A 300 -5.41 -7.68 13.14
CA THR A 300 -4.80 -6.34 12.98
C THR A 300 -5.80 -5.24 13.30
N LEU A 301 -5.31 -4.08 13.70
CA LEU A 301 -6.11 -2.85 13.75
C LEU A 301 -6.10 -2.18 12.37
N GLY A 302 -7.21 -1.57 11.97
CA GLY A 302 -7.30 -0.75 10.77
C GLY A 302 -8.38 0.31 10.86
N LEU A 303 -8.77 0.85 9.71
CA LEU A 303 -9.90 1.76 9.56
C LEU A 303 -11.00 1.07 8.74
N ALA A 304 -12.25 1.25 9.14
CA ALA A 304 -13.38 0.66 8.46
C ALA A 304 -13.47 1.16 7.01
N GLY A 305 -13.79 0.26 6.08
CA GLY A 305 -13.94 0.56 4.66
C GLY A 305 -12.62 0.66 3.88
N PHE A 306 -11.47 0.64 4.54
CA PHE A 306 -10.16 0.66 3.85
C PHE A 306 -9.75 -0.71 3.32
N ASN A 307 -10.12 -1.79 4.02
CA ASN A 307 -9.72 -3.14 3.62
C ASN A 307 -10.41 -3.58 2.32
N ILE A 308 -11.57 -2.99 2.01
CA ILE A 308 -12.31 -3.21 0.75
C ILE A 308 -11.48 -2.77 -0.47
N LEU A 309 -10.52 -1.87 -0.29
CA LEU A 309 -9.78 -1.18 -1.35
C LEU A 309 -8.33 -1.68 -1.46
N GLY A 310 -7.83 -2.35 -0.42
CA GLY A 310 -6.44 -2.76 -0.28
C GLY A 310 -6.09 -3.97 -1.15
N SER A 311 -5.53 -3.74 -2.34
CA SER A 311 -4.86 -4.81 -3.12
C SER A 311 -3.58 -5.34 -2.45
N THR A 312 -3.10 -4.65 -1.40
CA THR A 312 -1.85 -4.99 -0.70
C THR A 312 -2.06 -6.13 0.31
N PHE A 313 -3.23 -6.20 0.96
CA PHE A 313 -3.58 -7.26 1.91
C PHE A 313 -5.10 -7.55 1.80
N PRO A 314 -5.52 -8.75 1.34
CA PRO A 314 -6.94 -9.11 1.28
C PRO A 314 -7.46 -9.38 2.70
N MET A 315 -7.79 -8.32 3.42
CA MET A 315 -8.23 -8.37 4.81
C MET A 315 -9.76 -8.30 4.89
N LEU A 316 -10.34 -9.12 5.77
CA LEU A 316 -11.74 -9.06 6.18
C LEU A 316 -11.87 -8.23 7.45
N GLU A 317 -12.89 -7.39 7.49
CA GLU A 317 -13.30 -6.63 8.67
C GLU A 317 -14.24 -7.48 9.51
N LEU A 318 -13.87 -7.75 10.76
CA LEU A 318 -14.60 -8.62 11.69
C LEU A 318 -15.45 -7.84 12.69
N ASP A 319 -14.99 -6.65 13.08
CA ASP A 319 -15.66 -5.80 14.06
C ASP A 319 -15.20 -4.34 13.93
N TYR A 320 -15.94 -3.43 14.57
CA TYR A 320 -15.76 -1.99 14.47
C TYR A 320 -15.86 -1.31 15.82
N CYS A 321 -15.08 -0.25 16.01
CA CYS A 321 -15.26 0.61 17.18
C CYS A 321 -14.85 2.06 16.90
N GLN A 322 -15.39 2.95 17.72
CA GLN A 322 -14.87 4.31 17.86
C GLN A 322 -13.97 4.38 19.09
N SER A 323 -12.87 5.11 18.97
CA SER A 323 -11.95 5.35 20.08
C SER A 323 -11.48 6.79 20.04
N GLU A 324 -12.04 7.64 20.90
CA GLU A 324 -11.63 9.04 21.03
C GLU A 324 -10.13 9.14 21.35
N LYS A 325 -9.64 8.28 22.23
CA LYS A 325 -8.22 8.21 22.61
C LYS A 325 -7.30 7.96 21.41
N LEU A 326 -7.63 7.01 20.54
CA LEU A 326 -6.86 6.78 19.30
C LEU A 326 -7.05 7.92 18.30
N SER A 327 -8.28 8.43 18.17
CA SER A 327 -8.60 9.52 17.25
C SER A 327 -7.76 10.77 17.55
N THR A 328 -7.70 11.16 18.83
CA THR A 328 -6.89 12.28 19.32
C THR A 328 -5.40 12.03 19.12
N LEU A 329 -4.91 10.82 19.45
CA LEU A 329 -3.50 10.45 19.24
C LEU A 329 -3.07 10.55 17.77
N LEU A 330 -3.97 10.20 16.85
CA LEU A 330 -3.70 10.15 15.41
C LEU A 330 -4.07 11.44 14.67
N GLY A 331 -4.67 12.42 15.36
CA GLY A 331 -5.21 13.63 14.73
C GLY A 331 -6.31 13.33 13.71
N LEU A 332 -7.06 12.25 13.89
CA LEU A 332 -8.15 11.85 13.00
C LEU A 332 -9.49 12.35 13.53
N LYS A 333 -10.33 12.89 12.64
CA LYS A 333 -11.69 13.34 12.97
C LYS A 333 -12.70 12.23 12.68
N ASP A 334 -13.40 11.79 13.72
CA ASP A 334 -14.46 10.77 13.67
C ASP A 334 -14.07 9.48 12.91
N PRO A 335 -12.93 8.81 13.22
CA PRO A 335 -12.59 7.52 12.63
C PRO A 335 -13.42 6.39 13.22
N ILE A 336 -13.76 5.43 12.34
CA ILE A 336 -14.23 4.11 12.74
C ILE A 336 -13.06 3.16 12.53
N PHE A 337 -12.57 2.58 13.62
CA PHE A 337 -11.51 1.58 13.58
C PHE A 337 -12.11 0.21 13.29
N SER A 338 -11.36 -0.65 12.60
CA SER A 338 -11.76 -2.01 12.25
C SER A 338 -10.79 -3.06 12.79
N LEU A 339 -11.33 -4.19 13.23
CA LEU A 339 -10.57 -5.39 13.54
C LEU A 339 -10.49 -6.23 12.28
N ASN A 340 -9.28 -6.54 11.80
CA ASN A 340 -9.12 -7.21 10.52
C ASN A 340 -8.36 -8.52 10.62
N ILE A 341 -8.69 -9.46 9.74
CA ILE A 341 -8.01 -10.74 9.56
C ILE A 341 -7.79 -11.01 8.07
N ASP A 342 -6.74 -11.73 7.72
CA ASP A 342 -6.55 -12.23 6.37
C ASP A 342 -7.73 -13.14 5.93
N TYR A 343 -8.24 -12.90 4.71
CA TYR A 343 -9.39 -13.61 4.16
C TYR A 343 -9.19 -15.13 4.10
N GLU A 344 -8.02 -15.59 3.65
CA GLU A 344 -7.74 -17.02 3.52
C GLU A 344 -7.65 -17.66 4.90
N ARG A 345 -7.00 -17.00 5.85
CA ARG A 345 -6.92 -17.47 7.24
C ARG A 345 -8.29 -17.58 7.89
N TRP A 346 -9.17 -16.61 7.67
CA TRP A 346 -10.53 -16.67 8.17
C TRP A 346 -11.28 -17.87 7.60
N ASN A 347 -11.22 -18.07 6.29
CA ASN A 347 -11.93 -19.17 5.64
C ASN A 347 -11.36 -20.56 5.95
N ASN A 348 -10.11 -20.64 6.37
CA ASN A 348 -9.51 -21.87 6.87
C ASN A 348 -10.01 -22.30 8.27
N LEU A 349 -10.79 -21.44 8.95
CA LEU A 349 -11.40 -21.80 10.23
C LEU A 349 -12.68 -22.63 10.02
N PRO A 350 -12.95 -23.61 10.90
CA PRO A 350 -14.22 -24.33 10.90
C PRO A 350 -15.42 -23.38 10.96
N PRO A 351 -16.50 -23.63 10.19
CA PRO A 351 -17.71 -22.79 10.22
C PRO A 351 -18.28 -22.60 11.63
N ASP A 352 -18.34 -23.66 12.44
CA ASP A 352 -18.82 -23.61 13.83
C ASP A 352 -17.94 -22.73 14.73
N LEU A 353 -16.63 -22.71 14.48
CA LEU A 353 -15.71 -21.85 15.21
C LEU A 353 -15.90 -20.38 14.83
N ARG A 354 -16.04 -20.08 13.53
CA ARG A 354 -16.30 -18.72 13.05
C ARG A 354 -17.59 -18.17 13.64
N GLN A 355 -18.66 -18.97 13.59
CA GLN A 355 -19.95 -18.62 14.16
C GLN A 355 -19.84 -18.33 15.66
N ARG A 356 -19.20 -19.23 16.45
CA ARG A 356 -19.00 -18.98 17.89
C ARG A 356 -18.18 -17.71 18.17
N LEU A 357 -17.16 -17.40 17.37
CA LEU A 357 -16.37 -16.19 17.56
C LEU A 357 -17.21 -14.92 17.33
N ILE A 358 -18.10 -14.93 16.34
CA ILE A 358 -19.03 -13.84 16.06
C ILE A 358 -20.07 -13.71 17.17
N GLU A 359 -20.74 -14.81 17.54
CA GLU A 359 -21.84 -14.81 18.52
C GLU A 359 -21.40 -14.53 19.97
N SER A 360 -20.11 -14.70 20.28
CA SER A 360 -19.61 -14.55 21.65
C SER A 360 -19.15 -13.14 22.01
N ASN A 361 -19.38 -12.13 21.14
CA ASN A 361 -18.80 -10.78 21.24
C ASN A 361 -17.28 -10.81 21.47
N PHE A 362 -16.61 -11.87 21.03
CA PHE A 362 -15.19 -12.07 21.24
C PHE A 362 -14.38 -10.94 20.60
N PHE A 363 -14.74 -10.57 19.37
CA PHE A 363 -14.02 -9.55 18.61
C PHE A 363 -14.16 -8.16 19.21
N GLU A 364 -15.36 -7.77 19.63
CA GLU A 364 -15.60 -6.44 20.23
C GLU A 364 -14.74 -6.29 21.48
N ARG A 365 -14.81 -7.29 22.37
CA ARG A 365 -14.06 -7.28 23.62
C ARG A 365 -12.56 -7.36 23.38
N PHE A 366 -12.11 -8.20 22.45
CA PHE A 366 -10.70 -8.25 22.06
C PHE A 366 -10.21 -6.89 21.55
N MET A 367 -11.01 -6.22 20.72
CA MET A 367 -10.66 -4.94 20.15
C MET A 367 -10.51 -3.85 21.22
N ARG A 368 -11.52 -3.72 22.11
CA ARG A 368 -11.56 -2.70 23.16
C ARG A 368 -10.56 -2.94 24.29
N GLU A 369 -10.46 -4.18 24.76
CA GLU A 369 -9.73 -4.51 25.98
C GLU A 369 -8.26 -4.87 25.71
N ILE A 370 -7.93 -5.33 24.50
CA ILE A 370 -6.58 -5.85 24.19
C ILE A 370 -5.94 -5.08 23.03
N LEU A 371 -6.55 -5.11 21.83
CA LEU A 371 -5.91 -4.62 20.62
C LEU A 371 -5.65 -3.10 20.66
N ILE A 372 -6.66 -2.29 20.98
CA ILE A 372 -6.53 -0.83 21.02
C ILE A 372 -5.54 -0.37 22.11
N PRO A 373 -5.66 -0.81 23.38
CA PRO A 373 -4.71 -0.43 24.42
C PRO A 373 -3.28 -0.82 24.05
N HIS A 374 -3.09 -2.01 23.50
CA HIS A 374 -1.78 -2.50 23.08
C HIS A 374 -1.20 -1.66 21.94
N TRP A 375 -1.99 -1.39 20.89
CA TRP A 375 -1.55 -0.58 19.77
C TRP A 375 -1.18 0.85 20.22
N TYR A 376 -2.02 1.46 21.05
CA TYR A 376 -1.79 2.81 21.59
C TYR A 376 -0.46 2.92 22.34
N ALA A 377 -0.19 2.00 23.28
CA ALA A 377 1.03 2.00 24.07
C ALA A 377 2.28 1.82 23.20
N ASN A 378 2.21 0.91 22.22
CA ASN A 378 3.31 0.65 21.31
C ASN A 378 3.56 1.80 20.35
N TYR A 379 2.51 2.44 19.84
CA TYR A 379 2.65 3.59 18.96
C TYR A 379 3.31 4.77 19.67
N LEU A 380 2.95 5.05 20.92
CA LEU A 380 3.61 6.10 21.71
C LEU A 380 5.10 5.80 21.87
N HIS A 381 5.44 4.58 22.28
CA HIS A 381 6.83 4.19 22.43
C HIS A 381 7.61 4.28 21.12
N TRP A 382 7.02 3.77 20.03
CA TRP A 382 7.59 3.86 18.70
C TRP A 382 7.82 5.31 18.28
N SER A 383 6.83 6.17 18.48
CA SER A 383 6.90 7.60 18.14
C SER A 383 8.04 8.26 18.92
N ASP A 384 8.13 8.05 20.23
CA ASP A 384 9.17 8.65 21.07
C ASP A 384 10.59 8.23 20.65
N CYS A 385 10.75 6.99 20.18
CA CYS A 385 12.06 6.45 19.82
C CYS A 385 12.46 6.72 18.37
N ILE A 386 11.53 6.67 17.41
CA ILE A 386 11.86 6.75 15.98
C ILE A 386 11.68 8.17 15.43
N ARG A 387 10.65 8.90 15.87
CA ARG A 387 10.32 10.23 15.36
C ARG A 387 11.47 11.24 15.48
N PRO A 388 12.31 11.24 16.54
CA PRO A 388 13.47 12.15 16.62
C PRO A 388 14.48 11.98 15.48
N PHE A 389 14.47 10.83 14.79
CA PHE A 389 15.36 10.55 13.65
C PHE A 389 14.76 10.93 12.30
N PHE A 390 13.50 11.35 12.25
CA PHE A 390 12.87 11.78 10.99
C PHE A 390 13.49 13.07 10.48
N ILE A 391 13.62 13.14 9.17
CA ILE A 391 13.97 14.40 8.51
C ILE A 391 12.68 15.19 8.30
N GLU A 392 12.49 16.24 9.12
CA GLU A 392 11.47 17.25 8.89
C GLU A 392 12.00 18.36 7.96
N LYS A 393 13.25 18.75 8.16
CA LYS A 393 13.99 19.76 7.38
C LYS A 393 15.42 19.28 7.11
N PHE A 394 15.95 19.65 5.95
CA PHE A 394 17.34 19.37 5.60
C PHE A 394 18.27 20.47 6.14
N SER A 395 19.45 20.09 6.62
CA SER A 395 20.53 21.02 6.91
C SER A 395 21.16 21.57 5.63
N LYS A 396 21.95 22.66 5.73
CA LYS A 396 22.68 23.22 4.57
C LYS A 396 23.57 22.17 3.89
N GLN A 397 24.36 21.44 4.68
CA GLN A 397 25.25 20.39 4.16
C GLN A 397 24.47 19.26 3.46
N GLN A 398 23.30 18.88 3.98
CA GLN A 398 22.44 17.90 3.33
C GLN A 398 21.89 18.45 2.00
N LEU A 399 21.45 19.71 1.97
CA LEU A 399 20.95 20.35 0.74
C LEU A 399 22.05 20.45 -0.33
N GLU A 400 23.29 20.78 0.05
CA GLU A 400 24.43 20.81 -0.88
C GLU A 400 24.69 19.43 -1.49
N ASN A 401 24.68 18.36 -0.67
CA ASN A 401 24.81 16.98 -1.14
C ASN A 401 23.65 16.54 -2.04
N ILE A 402 22.42 16.95 -1.71
CA ILE A 402 21.25 16.67 -2.55
C ILE A 402 21.44 17.36 -3.91
N ARG A 403 21.69 18.68 -3.89
CA ARG A 403 21.89 19.48 -5.10
C ARG A 403 22.97 18.89 -6.00
N SER A 404 24.16 18.58 -5.47
CA SER A 404 25.26 18.02 -6.26
C SER A 404 24.97 16.63 -6.84
N THR A 405 23.99 15.90 -6.30
CA THR A 405 23.65 14.54 -6.76
C THR A 405 22.52 14.51 -7.78
N ILE A 406 21.55 15.44 -7.71
CA ILE A 406 20.32 15.40 -8.53
C ILE A 406 20.09 16.62 -9.40
N SER A 407 20.92 17.68 -9.35
CA SER A 407 20.72 18.90 -10.16
C SER A 407 20.57 18.62 -11.64
N ASP A 408 21.44 17.77 -12.20
CA ASP A 408 21.47 17.47 -13.64
C ASP A 408 20.24 16.64 -14.05
N ASP A 409 19.85 15.67 -13.22
CA ASP A 409 18.64 14.87 -13.45
C ASP A 409 17.40 15.76 -13.38
N LEU A 410 17.31 16.65 -12.39
CA LEU A 410 16.19 17.58 -12.23
C LEU A 410 16.13 18.59 -13.37
N THR A 411 17.26 19.12 -13.82
CA THR A 411 17.32 20.06 -14.95
C THR A 411 16.83 19.39 -16.23
N ASN A 412 17.29 18.17 -16.51
CA ASN A 412 16.82 17.40 -17.66
C ASN A 412 15.33 17.04 -17.55
N PHE A 413 14.83 16.74 -16.34
CA PHE A 413 13.40 16.51 -16.11
C PHE A 413 12.57 17.76 -16.43
N LEU A 414 12.97 18.93 -15.94
CA LEU A 414 12.26 20.19 -16.14
C LEU A 414 12.29 20.68 -17.59
N ASN A 415 13.35 20.37 -18.34
CA ASN A 415 13.39 20.62 -19.78
C ASN A 415 12.29 19.85 -20.55
N VAL A 416 11.88 18.68 -20.04
CA VAL A 416 10.78 17.89 -20.63
C VAL A 416 9.42 18.27 -20.04
N HIS A 417 9.39 18.62 -18.75
CA HIS A 417 8.19 18.92 -17.97
C HIS A 417 8.32 20.26 -17.22
N PRO A 418 8.33 21.40 -17.94
CA PRO A 418 8.62 22.72 -17.37
C PRO A 418 7.53 23.21 -16.41
N GLU A 419 6.32 22.62 -16.44
CA GLU A 419 5.25 22.95 -15.50
C GLU A 419 5.71 22.82 -14.04
N TYR A 420 6.64 21.91 -13.75
CA TYR A 420 7.12 21.66 -12.39
C TYR A 420 8.08 22.71 -11.84
N GLU A 421 8.64 23.60 -12.69
CA GLU A 421 9.49 24.72 -12.23
C GLU A 421 8.72 25.66 -11.29
N THR A 422 7.42 25.81 -11.53
CA THR A 422 6.56 26.71 -10.78
C THR A 422 5.82 26.02 -9.64
N THR A 423 5.56 24.70 -9.76
CA THR A 423 4.77 23.96 -8.76
C THR A 423 5.62 23.34 -7.65
N TRP A 424 6.90 23.04 -7.91
CA TRP A 424 7.78 22.45 -6.90
C TRP A 424 8.61 23.51 -6.18
N PRO A 425 8.34 23.75 -4.87
CA PRO A 425 9.08 24.76 -4.12
C PRO A 425 10.56 24.43 -3.98
N SER A 426 10.95 23.16 -4.07
CA SER A 426 12.36 22.74 -3.96
C SER A 426 13.22 23.10 -5.17
N VAL A 427 12.64 23.38 -6.35
CA VAL A 427 13.41 23.63 -7.58
C VAL A 427 14.41 24.77 -7.37
N LYS A 428 13.98 25.88 -6.78
CA LYS A 428 14.84 27.06 -6.48
C LYS A 428 15.98 26.77 -5.50
N MET A 429 15.89 25.68 -4.74
CA MET A 429 16.91 25.28 -3.77
C MET A 429 17.92 24.28 -4.37
N LEU A 430 17.53 23.60 -5.44
CA LEU A 430 18.23 22.46 -6.02
C LEU A 430 18.86 22.74 -7.39
N ILE A 431 18.45 23.80 -8.06
CA ILE A 431 19.03 24.32 -9.30
C ILE A 431 19.50 25.74 -9.01
#